data_AF-A0A5C6WVM3-F1
#
_entry.id   AF-A0A5C6WVM3-F1
#
_cell.length_a   1.000
_cell.length_b   1.000
_cell.length_c   1.000
_cell.angle_alpha   90.00
_cell.angle_beta   90.00
_cell.angle_gamma   90.00
#
_symmetry.space_group_name_H-M   'P 1'
#
loop_
_entity.id
_entity.type
_entity.pdbx_description
1 polymer ?
#
loop_
_entity_poly.entity_id
_entity_poly.type
_entity_poly.pdbx_seq_one_letter_code
_entity_poly.pdbx_strand_id
1 'polypeptide(L)'
;MSDSPLREDARTWREALDRFIAAQRPAPLPDKDALDPRQNAQRRVTGGVLLQFFDFLEKTASEELYPQLAEHPLPERVFVFVTDEAGYCAATELMDLSTPQATCVLKEEWREAIEDPVFEDDETYIHHYQFWSVWHRNIPENWDVSALEPGTEYWLHEEGFALADGAGRGAQHLWRWNGTELSLVEETMTSWTS
;
A
#
# COMPACT_ATOMS: atom_id res chain seq x y z
N MET A 1 -21.71 -9.12 18.17
CA MET A 1 -21.44 -8.38 16.92
C MET A 1 -21.18 -6.95 17.35
N SER A 2 -19.93 -6.52 17.32
CA SER A 2 -19.60 -5.11 17.55
C SER A 2 -20.02 -4.39 16.27
N ASP A 3 -20.92 -3.41 16.37
CA ASP A 3 -21.25 -2.57 15.22
C ASP A 3 -19.96 -1.90 14.77
N SER A 4 -19.62 -2.11 13.50
CA SER A 4 -18.39 -1.58 12.91
C SER A 4 -18.52 -0.05 12.83
N PRO A 5 -17.50 0.73 13.23
CA PRO A 5 -17.57 2.19 13.18
C PRO A 5 -17.61 2.78 11.75
N LEU A 6 -17.47 1.94 10.72
CA LEU A 6 -17.50 2.35 9.31
C LEU A 6 -18.82 3.04 8.93
N ARG A 7 -18.71 4.21 8.30
CA ARG A 7 -19.87 4.94 7.76
C ARG A 7 -20.50 4.17 6.60
N GLU A 8 -21.80 4.34 6.41
CA GLU A 8 -22.53 3.65 5.35
C GLU A 8 -22.04 4.05 3.94
N ASP A 9 -21.69 5.31 3.74
CA ASP A 9 -21.12 5.78 2.47
C ASP A 9 -19.74 5.15 2.20
N ALA A 10 -18.90 5.02 3.24
CA ALA A 10 -17.61 4.35 3.13
C ALA A 10 -17.76 2.84 2.84
N ARG A 11 -18.77 2.19 3.41
CA ARG A 11 -19.13 0.80 3.08
C ARG A 11 -19.58 0.68 1.62
N THR A 12 -20.45 1.57 1.16
CA THR A 12 -20.95 1.60 -0.22
C THR A 12 -19.79 1.80 -1.22
N TRP A 13 -18.89 2.73 -0.89
CA TRP A 13 -17.66 2.99 -1.64
C TRP A 13 -16.77 1.74 -1.72
N ARG A 14 -16.54 1.06 -0.59
CA ARG A 14 -15.80 -0.21 -0.55
C ARG A 14 -16.42 -1.29 -1.41
N GLU A 15 -17.74 -1.46 -1.33
CA GLU A 15 -18.43 -2.46 -2.15
C GLU A 15 -18.33 -2.15 -3.65
N ALA A 16 -18.29 -0.87 -4.04
CA ALA A 16 -18.02 -0.47 -5.42
C ALA A 16 -16.61 -0.87 -5.86
N LEU A 17 -15.60 -0.63 -5.02
CA LEU A 17 -14.22 -1.04 -5.27
C LEU A 17 -14.08 -2.56 -5.39
N ASP A 18 -14.71 -3.33 -4.50
CA ASP A 18 -14.68 -4.79 -4.57
C ASP A 18 -15.31 -5.32 -5.88
N ARG A 19 -16.42 -4.72 -6.33
CA ARG A 19 -17.05 -5.05 -7.62
C ARG A 19 -16.14 -4.70 -8.80
N PHE A 20 -15.48 -3.54 -8.76
CA PHE A 20 -14.55 -3.11 -9.79
C PHE A 20 -13.39 -4.10 -9.93
N ILE A 21 -12.74 -4.46 -8.81
CA ILE A 21 -11.63 -5.40 -8.80
C ILE A 21 -12.07 -6.80 -9.26
N ALA A 22 -13.23 -7.28 -8.80
CA ALA A 22 -13.75 -8.58 -9.22
C ALA A 22 -14.01 -8.67 -10.73
N ALA A 23 -14.37 -7.55 -11.38
CA ALA A 23 -14.52 -7.48 -12.83
C ALA A 23 -13.18 -7.53 -13.58
N GLN A 24 -12.11 -6.99 -12.97
CA GLN A 24 -10.77 -6.91 -13.55
C GLN A 24 -9.92 -8.16 -13.31
N ARG A 25 -10.27 -8.96 -12.30
CA ARG A 25 -9.46 -10.09 -11.83
C ARG A 25 -10.06 -11.44 -12.24
N PRO A 26 -9.77 -11.96 -13.45
CA PRO A 26 -10.34 -13.22 -13.94
C PRO A 26 -9.78 -14.47 -13.26
N ALA A 27 -8.64 -14.35 -12.57
CA ALA A 27 -7.95 -15.45 -11.90
C ALA A 27 -7.56 -15.08 -10.46
N PRO A 28 -7.55 -16.04 -9.52
CA PRO A 28 -7.07 -15.80 -8.16
C PRO A 28 -5.62 -15.32 -8.14
N LEU A 29 -5.28 -14.50 -7.14
CA LEU A 29 -3.90 -14.11 -6.87
C LEU A 29 -3.11 -15.30 -6.29
N PRO A 30 -1.77 -15.31 -6.47
CA PRO A 30 -0.94 -16.38 -5.94
C PRO A 30 -1.00 -16.46 -4.41
N ASP A 31 -0.95 -17.68 -3.89
CA ASP A 31 -0.66 -17.92 -2.47
C ASP A 31 0.84 -17.78 -2.20
N LYS A 32 1.21 -17.59 -0.93
CA LYS A 32 2.61 -17.42 -0.51
C LYS A 32 3.57 -18.52 -0.98
N ASP A 33 3.06 -19.75 -1.12
CA ASP A 33 3.85 -20.93 -1.50
C ASP A 33 4.15 -20.96 -3.00
N ALA A 34 3.45 -20.13 -3.80
CA ALA A 34 3.68 -19.96 -5.22
C ALA A 34 4.70 -18.86 -5.54
N LEU A 35 5.13 -18.08 -4.54
CA LEU A 35 6.10 -17.01 -4.73
C LEU A 35 7.50 -17.55 -5.01
N ASP A 36 8.19 -16.92 -5.96
CA ASP A 36 9.61 -17.16 -6.17
C ASP A 36 10.45 -16.67 -4.96
N PRO A 37 11.73 -17.06 -4.82
CA PRO A 37 12.56 -16.65 -3.68
C PRO A 37 12.68 -15.13 -3.48
N ARG A 38 12.73 -14.36 -4.57
CA ARG A 38 12.81 -12.89 -4.55
C ARG A 38 11.48 -12.31 -4.10
N GLN A 39 10.37 -12.75 -4.67
CA GLN A 39 9.02 -12.32 -4.28
C GLN A 39 8.75 -12.64 -2.81
N ASN A 40 9.18 -13.80 -2.31
CA ASN A 40 9.04 -14.12 -0.89
C ASN A 40 9.91 -13.21 0.00
N ALA A 41 11.08 -12.76 -0.46
CA ALA A 41 11.88 -11.76 0.25
C ALA A 41 11.19 -10.37 0.23
N GLN A 42 10.66 -9.95 -0.92
CA GLN A 42 9.87 -8.72 -1.08
C GLN A 42 8.64 -8.73 -0.17
N ARG A 43 7.89 -9.84 -0.11
CA ARG A 43 6.76 -10.06 0.79
C ARG A 43 7.12 -9.79 2.26
N ARG A 44 8.30 -10.25 2.71
CA ARG A 44 8.74 -10.04 4.10
C ARG A 44 9.05 -8.57 4.38
N VAL A 45 9.70 -7.89 3.44
CA VAL A 45 9.94 -6.44 3.56
C VAL A 45 8.63 -5.68 3.59
N THR A 46 7.73 -5.95 2.64
CA THR A 46 6.39 -5.35 2.58
C THR A 46 5.57 -5.60 3.86
N GLY A 47 5.60 -6.82 4.40
CA GLY A 47 4.96 -7.13 5.68
C GLY A 47 5.58 -6.37 6.85
N GLY A 48 6.91 -6.21 6.87
CA GLY A 48 7.61 -5.43 7.89
C GLY A 48 7.19 -3.97 7.91
N VAL A 49 7.07 -3.34 6.74
CA VAL A 49 6.69 -1.93 6.64
C VAL A 49 5.20 -1.70 6.90
N LEU A 50 4.34 -2.66 6.54
CA LEU A 50 2.93 -2.63 6.92
C LEU A 50 2.75 -2.68 8.45
N LEU A 51 3.52 -3.52 9.14
CA LEU A 51 3.51 -3.55 10.61
C LEU A 51 4.00 -2.23 11.22
N GLN A 52 5.02 -1.61 10.63
CA GLN A 52 5.49 -0.29 11.07
C GLN A 52 4.42 0.80 10.86
N PHE A 53 3.65 0.71 9.77
CA PHE A 53 2.53 1.61 9.54
C PHE A 53 1.42 1.43 10.58
N PHE A 54 1.06 0.20 10.94
CA PHE A 54 0.09 -0.03 12.02
C PHE A 54 0.59 0.50 13.36
N ASP A 55 1.87 0.29 13.69
CA ASP A 55 2.49 0.87 14.89
C ASP A 55 2.44 2.40 14.90
N PHE A 56 2.65 3.02 13.73
CA PHE A 56 2.51 4.46 13.55
C PHE A 56 1.06 4.92 13.77
N LEU A 57 0.07 4.22 13.24
CA LEU A 57 -1.34 4.57 13.46
C LEU A 57 -1.72 4.50 14.94
N GLU A 58 -1.28 3.46 15.65
CA GLU A 58 -1.59 3.29 17.07
C GLU A 58 -0.90 4.34 17.97
N LYS A 59 0.34 4.71 17.66
CA LYS A 59 1.17 5.56 18.55
C LYS A 59 1.16 7.03 18.17
N THR A 60 0.94 7.34 16.90
CA THR A 60 1.33 8.63 16.32
C THR A 60 0.20 9.31 15.57
N ALA A 61 -0.65 8.59 14.83
CA ALA A 61 -1.70 9.20 14.01
C ALA A 61 -2.85 9.76 14.87
N SER A 62 -2.60 10.91 15.51
CA SER A 62 -3.55 11.63 16.34
C SER A 62 -4.09 12.87 15.61
N GLU A 63 -5.22 13.36 16.10
CA GLU A 63 -5.81 14.65 15.69
C GLU A 63 -4.86 15.84 15.94
N GLU A 64 -3.84 15.69 16.80
CA GLU A 64 -2.82 16.73 17.01
C GLU A 64 -1.84 16.84 15.83
N LEU A 65 -1.44 15.72 15.24
CA LEU A 65 -0.56 15.72 14.07
C LEU A 65 -1.32 15.97 12.78
N TYR A 66 -2.56 15.46 12.70
CA TYR A 66 -3.42 15.59 11.52
C TYR A 66 -4.81 16.05 11.96
N PRO A 67 -5.03 17.37 12.11
CA PRO A 67 -6.33 17.93 12.54
C PRO A 67 -7.51 17.51 11.65
N GLN A 68 -7.25 17.18 10.38
CA GLN A 68 -8.24 16.66 9.43
C GLN A 68 -8.91 15.37 9.93
N LEU A 69 -8.23 14.58 10.77
CA LEU A 69 -8.77 13.35 11.33
C LEU A 69 -9.92 13.59 12.33
N ALA A 70 -10.09 14.82 12.84
CA ALA A 70 -11.20 15.17 13.72
C ALA A 70 -12.55 15.24 12.97
N GLU A 71 -12.53 15.63 11.68
CA GLU A 71 -13.74 15.69 10.85
C GLU A 71 -14.08 14.31 10.26
N HIS A 72 -13.05 13.55 9.89
CA HIS A 72 -13.18 12.21 9.30
C HIS A 72 -12.21 11.22 9.99
N PRO A 73 -12.62 10.61 11.12
CA PRO A 73 -11.78 9.66 11.84
C PRO A 73 -11.42 8.43 11.01
N LEU A 74 -10.23 7.87 11.22
CA LEU A 74 -9.78 6.66 10.50
C LEU A 74 -10.69 5.44 10.70
N PRO A 75 -11.21 5.14 11.92
CA PRO A 75 -12.07 3.97 12.12
C PRO A 75 -13.39 4.01 11.34
N GLU A 76 -13.80 5.21 10.93
CA GLU A 76 -15.03 5.46 10.17
C GLU A 76 -14.85 5.28 8.65
N ARG A 77 -13.64 4.92 8.23
CA ARG A 77 -13.19 4.83 6.84
C ARG A 77 -12.61 3.47 6.50
N VAL A 78 -12.50 3.20 5.21
CA VAL A 78 -11.94 1.97 4.66
C VAL A 78 -10.43 2.10 4.61
N PHE A 79 -9.72 1.12 5.14
CA PHE A 79 -8.29 0.97 4.89
C PHE A 79 -8.05 0.29 3.54
N VAL A 80 -7.34 0.97 2.64
CA VAL A 80 -6.93 0.41 1.34
C VAL A 80 -5.43 0.16 1.37
N PHE A 81 -5.03 -1.10 1.26
CA PHE A 81 -3.63 -1.45 1.05
C PHE A 81 -3.35 -1.66 -0.45
N VAL A 82 -2.60 -0.74 -1.05
CA VAL A 82 -2.21 -0.78 -2.47
C VAL A 82 -0.84 -1.43 -2.62
N THR A 83 -0.75 -2.52 -3.37
CA THR A 83 0.48 -3.32 -3.41
C THR A 83 0.67 -4.11 -4.70
N ASP A 84 1.65 -5.01 -4.76
CA ASP A 84 1.82 -6.01 -5.82
C ASP A 84 1.50 -7.42 -5.29
N GLU A 85 1.68 -8.47 -6.10
CA GLU A 85 1.38 -9.85 -5.70
C GLU A 85 2.13 -10.30 -4.43
N ALA A 86 3.39 -9.86 -4.26
CA ALA A 86 4.18 -10.22 -3.09
C ALA A 86 3.61 -9.54 -1.84
N GLY A 87 3.23 -8.27 -1.93
CA GLY A 87 2.59 -7.59 -0.82
C GLY A 87 1.15 -8.02 -0.56
N TYR A 88 0.39 -8.48 -1.57
CA TYR A 88 -0.91 -9.11 -1.34
C TYR A 88 -0.78 -10.36 -0.45
N CYS A 89 0.25 -11.18 -0.69
CA CYS A 89 0.56 -12.31 0.18
C CYS A 89 0.95 -11.88 1.61
N ALA A 90 1.54 -10.70 1.80
CA ALA A 90 1.78 -10.15 3.13
C ALA A 90 0.48 -9.69 3.78
N ALA A 91 -0.42 -9.06 3.01
CA ALA A 91 -1.73 -8.61 3.47
C ALA A 91 -2.58 -9.76 4.00
N THR A 92 -2.65 -10.88 3.26
CA THR A 92 -3.44 -12.06 3.67
C THR A 92 -2.91 -12.75 4.94
N GLU A 93 -1.65 -12.52 5.30
CA GLU A 93 -1.06 -13.02 6.55
C GLU A 93 -1.27 -12.06 7.73
N LEU A 94 -1.30 -10.75 7.48
CA LEU A 94 -1.24 -9.70 8.51
C LEU A 94 -2.58 -8.99 8.75
N MET A 95 -3.52 -9.07 7.82
CA MET A 95 -4.78 -8.34 7.83
C MET A 95 -5.98 -9.29 7.79
N ASP A 96 -7.07 -8.89 8.46
CA ASP A 96 -8.36 -9.55 8.28
C ASP A 96 -9.15 -8.91 7.13
N LEU A 97 -8.88 -9.41 5.92
CA LEU A 97 -9.55 -8.97 4.68
C LEU A 97 -11.00 -9.44 4.56
N SER A 98 -11.51 -10.24 5.52
CA SER A 98 -12.93 -10.62 5.56
C SER A 98 -13.80 -9.49 6.14
N THR A 99 -13.19 -8.47 6.74
CA THR A 99 -13.88 -7.32 7.30
C THR A 99 -14.18 -6.26 6.23
N PRO A 100 -15.27 -5.48 6.39
CA PRO A 100 -15.53 -4.34 5.52
C PRO A 100 -14.54 -3.18 5.76
N GLN A 101 -13.82 -3.18 6.88
CA GLN A 101 -12.85 -2.15 7.25
C GLN A 101 -11.60 -2.11 6.37
N ALA A 102 -11.18 -3.22 5.77
CA ALA A 102 -9.90 -3.29 5.09
C ALA A 102 -9.97 -4.06 3.77
N THR A 103 -9.29 -3.54 2.75
CA THR A 103 -9.12 -4.19 1.45
C THR A 103 -7.66 -4.15 1.01
N CYS A 104 -7.31 -5.07 0.11
CA CYS A 104 -6.00 -5.12 -0.51
C CYS A 104 -6.16 -5.17 -2.03
N VAL A 105 -5.52 -4.24 -2.71
CA VAL A 105 -5.68 -3.99 -4.15
C VAL A 105 -4.32 -3.97 -4.83
N LEU A 106 -4.23 -4.47 -6.06
CA LEU A 106 -2.99 -4.35 -6.83
C LEU A 106 -2.81 -2.92 -7.35
N LYS A 107 -1.57 -2.45 -7.50
CA LYS A 107 -1.26 -1.10 -7.99
C LYS A 107 -1.93 -0.80 -9.32
N GLU A 108 -1.92 -1.75 -10.25
CA GLU A 108 -2.52 -1.59 -11.57
C GLU A 108 -4.04 -1.46 -11.47
N GLU A 109 -4.68 -2.27 -10.63
CA GLU A 109 -6.13 -2.20 -10.37
C GLU A 109 -6.51 -0.89 -9.70
N TRP A 110 -5.71 -0.43 -8.73
CA TRP A 110 -5.92 0.82 -8.02
C TRP A 110 -5.82 2.02 -8.97
N ARG A 111 -4.80 2.04 -9.82
CA ARG A 111 -4.62 3.11 -10.82
C ARG A 111 -5.82 3.23 -11.75
N GLU A 112 -6.40 2.12 -12.18
CA GLU A 112 -7.61 2.15 -13.01
C GLU A 112 -8.85 2.54 -12.21
N ALA A 113 -8.95 2.11 -10.95
CA ALA A 113 -10.08 2.44 -10.09
C ALA A 113 -10.15 3.96 -9.82
N ILE A 114 -9.05 4.61 -9.45
CA ILE A 114 -9.06 6.06 -9.14
C ILE A 114 -9.36 6.96 -10.36
N GLU A 115 -9.29 6.42 -11.58
CA GLU A 115 -9.67 7.13 -12.80
C GLU A 115 -11.16 6.89 -13.17
N ASP A 116 -11.84 5.96 -12.51
CA ASP A 116 -13.26 5.66 -12.77
C ASP A 116 -14.17 6.70 -12.08
N PRO A 117 -15.16 7.28 -12.80
CA PRO A 117 -16.08 8.28 -12.25
C PRO A 117 -16.85 7.84 -11.00
N VAL A 118 -16.94 6.53 -10.73
CA VAL A 118 -17.56 5.99 -9.50
C VAL A 118 -16.79 6.41 -8.23
N PHE A 119 -15.50 6.76 -8.34
CA PHE A 119 -14.66 7.13 -7.20
C PHE A 119 -14.20 8.61 -7.22
N GLU A 120 -14.72 9.43 -8.14
CA GLU A 120 -14.35 10.85 -8.31
C GLU A 120 -14.67 11.71 -7.07
N ASP A 121 -15.59 11.28 -6.21
CA ASP A 121 -16.03 12.05 -5.03
C ASP A 121 -15.16 11.85 -3.78
N ASP A 122 -14.08 11.06 -3.87
CA ASP A 122 -13.22 10.73 -2.71
C ASP A 122 -11.80 11.31 -2.78
N GLU A 123 -11.61 12.41 -3.53
CA GLU A 123 -10.30 13.09 -3.68
C GLU A 123 -9.69 13.54 -2.33
N THR A 124 -10.53 13.77 -1.32
CA THR A 124 -10.11 14.21 0.02
C THR A 124 -10.03 13.08 1.05
N TYR A 125 -10.10 11.81 0.60
CA TYR A 125 -9.96 10.62 1.45
C TYR A 125 -11.04 10.55 2.54
N ILE A 126 -12.28 10.92 2.20
CA ILE A 126 -13.41 10.84 3.13
C ILE A 126 -13.88 9.40 3.31
N HIS A 127 -13.87 8.57 2.28
CA HIS A 127 -14.36 7.19 2.37
C HIS A 127 -13.23 6.21 2.69
N HIS A 128 -12.00 6.50 2.28
CA HIS A 128 -10.84 5.65 2.55
C HIS A 128 -9.65 6.40 3.12
N TYR A 129 -8.69 5.64 3.63
CA TYR A 129 -7.29 6.04 3.76
C TYR A 129 -6.45 4.91 3.20
N GLN A 130 -5.25 5.22 2.72
CA GLN A 130 -4.42 4.22 2.05
C GLN A 130 -3.01 4.15 2.59
N PHE A 131 -2.47 2.93 2.53
CA PHE A 131 -1.05 2.66 2.60
C PHE A 131 -0.67 1.99 1.28
N TRP A 132 0.52 2.27 0.76
CA TRP A 132 1.06 1.57 -0.39
C TRP A 132 2.45 1.02 -0.10
N SER A 133 2.75 -0.11 -0.73
CA SER A 133 4.05 -0.76 -0.69
C SER A 133 4.20 -1.55 -1.98
N VAL A 134 4.98 -1.04 -2.94
CA VAL A 134 5.05 -1.57 -4.30
C VAL A 134 6.50 -1.67 -4.77
N TRP A 135 6.81 -2.76 -5.46
CA TRP A 135 8.12 -3.00 -6.05
C TRP A 135 8.17 -2.64 -7.54
N HIS A 136 9.23 -1.94 -7.92
CA HIS A 136 9.48 -1.49 -9.29
C HIS A 136 10.83 -1.97 -9.79
N ARG A 137 10.86 -2.42 -11.04
CA ARG A 137 12.11 -2.82 -11.72
C ARG A 137 12.81 -1.64 -12.39
N ASN A 138 12.05 -0.60 -12.73
CA ASN A 138 12.58 0.56 -13.44
C ASN A 138 13.17 1.53 -12.42
N ILE A 139 14.50 1.61 -12.38
CA ILE A 139 15.20 2.68 -11.66
C ILE A 139 15.17 3.92 -12.55
N PRO A 140 14.74 5.09 -12.04
CA PRO A 140 14.73 6.33 -12.82
C PRO A 140 16.11 6.67 -13.42
N GLU A 141 16.14 7.03 -14.70
CA GLU A 141 17.38 7.32 -15.45
C GLU A 141 18.16 8.52 -14.90
N ASN A 142 17.48 9.41 -14.18
CA ASN A 142 18.05 10.62 -13.58
C ASN A 142 18.72 10.37 -12.23
N TRP A 143 18.75 9.14 -11.74
CA TRP A 143 19.44 8.81 -10.49
C TRP A 143 20.92 8.53 -10.77
N ASP A 144 21.82 9.10 -9.95
CA ASP A 144 23.26 8.86 -10.06
C ASP A 144 23.58 7.48 -9.48
N VAL A 145 23.37 6.47 -10.32
CA VAL A 145 23.55 5.06 -10.02
C VAL A 145 24.99 4.59 -10.25
N SER A 146 25.97 5.47 -10.03
CA SER A 146 27.41 5.19 -10.18
C SER A 146 27.92 3.99 -9.35
N ALA A 147 27.10 3.43 -8.45
CA ALA A 147 27.35 2.23 -7.66
C ALA A 147 26.66 0.94 -8.15
N LEU A 148 25.87 0.96 -9.24
CA LEU A 148 25.22 -0.26 -9.72
C LEU A 148 26.21 -1.20 -10.38
N GLU A 149 26.54 -2.27 -9.66
CA GLU A 149 27.36 -3.37 -10.17
C GLU A 149 26.72 -4.01 -11.42
N PRO A 150 27.43 -4.11 -12.56
CA PRO A 150 26.92 -4.78 -13.75
C PRO A 150 26.49 -6.22 -13.46
N GLY A 151 25.34 -6.62 -14.01
CA GLY A 151 24.78 -7.96 -13.81
C GLY A 151 24.07 -8.18 -12.47
N THR A 152 23.99 -7.14 -11.63
CA THR A 152 23.25 -7.18 -10.38
C THR A 152 21.80 -6.76 -10.60
N GLU A 153 20.88 -7.44 -9.93
CA GLU A 153 19.46 -7.16 -9.99
C GLU A 153 19.07 -6.15 -8.90
N TYR A 154 18.49 -5.03 -9.33
CA TYR A 154 18.07 -3.97 -8.43
C TYR A 154 16.57 -3.74 -8.53
N TRP A 155 16.00 -3.35 -7.41
CA TRP A 155 14.58 -3.11 -7.24
C TRP A 155 14.36 -1.83 -6.47
N LEU A 156 13.45 -1.01 -6.94
CA LEU A 156 12.97 0.14 -6.22
C LEU A 156 11.73 -0.27 -5.41
N HIS A 157 11.74 0.01 -4.12
CA HIS A 157 10.59 -0.17 -3.25
C HIS A 157 10.00 1.19 -2.94
N GLU A 158 8.75 1.40 -3.34
CA GLU A 158 7.99 2.60 -3.04
C GLU A 158 7.00 2.30 -1.94
N GLU A 159 7.01 3.10 -0.88
CA GLU A 159 6.06 2.98 0.21
C GLU A 159 5.57 4.33 0.71
N GLY A 160 4.42 4.32 1.39
CA GLY A 160 3.87 5.51 1.97
C GLY A 160 2.42 5.36 2.36
N PHE A 161 1.82 6.46 2.82
CA PHE A 161 0.41 6.52 3.15
C PHE A 161 -0.20 7.88 2.84
N ALA A 162 -1.52 7.88 2.70
CA ALA A 162 -2.36 9.06 2.71
C ALA A 162 -3.51 8.79 3.71
N LEU A 163 -3.58 9.62 4.75
CA LEU A 163 -4.57 9.55 5.83
C LEU A 163 -5.71 10.55 5.65
N ALA A 164 -5.48 11.64 4.95
CA ALA A 164 -6.45 12.69 4.62
C ALA A 164 -5.82 13.64 3.58
N ASP A 165 -6.59 14.60 3.07
CA ASP A 165 -6.04 15.70 2.28
C ASP A 165 -4.93 16.44 3.04
N GLY A 166 -3.77 16.57 2.39
CA GLY A 166 -2.55 17.13 2.97
C GLY A 166 -1.95 16.33 4.13
N ALA A 167 -2.38 15.09 4.39
CA ALA A 167 -1.88 14.25 5.48
C ALA A 167 -1.32 12.94 4.90
N GLY A 168 -0.06 12.98 4.48
CA GLY A 168 0.58 11.82 3.88
C GLY A 168 2.09 11.92 3.86
N ARG A 169 2.73 10.78 3.63
CA ARG A 169 4.17 10.71 3.36
C ARG A 169 4.46 9.53 2.46
N GLY A 170 5.58 9.61 1.75
CA GLY A 170 6.09 8.49 0.99
C GLY A 170 7.59 8.54 0.84
N ALA A 171 8.18 7.39 0.57
CA ALA A 171 9.59 7.22 0.33
C ALA A 171 9.85 6.16 -0.74
N GLN A 172 11.01 6.27 -1.38
CA GLN A 172 11.50 5.25 -2.31
C GLN A 172 12.87 4.76 -1.85
N HIS A 173 13.05 3.45 -1.81
CA HIS A 173 14.23 2.77 -1.28
C HIS A 173 14.84 1.88 -2.37
N LEU A 174 16.16 1.95 -2.55
CA LEU A 174 16.85 1.10 -3.51
C LEU A 174 17.28 -0.20 -2.84
N TRP A 175 16.91 -1.33 -3.43
CA TRP A 175 17.26 -2.66 -2.96
C TRP A 175 18.03 -3.42 -4.02
N ARG A 176 18.86 -4.35 -3.55
CA ARG A 176 19.62 -5.29 -4.38
C ARG A 176 19.19 -6.72 -4.09
N TRP A 177 19.00 -7.50 -5.14
CA TRP A 177 18.81 -8.94 -5.08
C TRP A 177 20.05 -9.66 -5.65
N ASN A 178 20.66 -10.53 -4.85
CA ASN A 178 21.86 -11.29 -5.26
C ASN A 178 21.56 -12.76 -5.66
N GLY A 179 20.28 -13.12 -5.84
CA GLY A 179 19.84 -14.49 -6.05
C GLY A 179 19.49 -15.27 -4.78
N THR A 180 19.87 -14.76 -3.60
CA THR A 180 19.60 -15.40 -2.30
C THR A 180 19.02 -14.42 -1.26
N GLU A 181 19.53 -13.19 -1.25
CA GLU A 181 19.20 -12.17 -0.26
C GLU A 181 18.80 -10.85 -0.93
N LEU A 182 17.80 -10.21 -0.33
CA LEU A 182 17.34 -8.86 -0.67
C LEU A 182 17.93 -7.90 0.36
N SER A 183 18.85 -7.04 -0.06
CA SER A 183 19.57 -6.10 0.81
C SER A 183 19.27 -4.66 0.43
N LEU A 184 19.00 -3.81 1.42
CA LEU A 184 18.85 -2.37 1.21
C LEU A 184 20.19 -1.77 0.78
N VAL A 185 20.19 -1.06 -0.34
CA VAL A 185 21.37 -0.37 -0.90
C VAL A 185 21.38 1.07 -0.46
N GLU A 186 20.24 1.75 -0.63
CA GLU A 186 20.08 3.15 -0.24
C GLU A 186 18.68 3.34 0.34
N GLU A 187 18.63 3.95 1.52
CA GLU A 187 17.40 4.30 2.20
C GLU A 187 16.94 5.68 1.74
N THR A 188 15.65 5.83 1.40
CA THR A 188 15.07 7.15 1.12
C THR A 188 15.80 7.90 -0.01
N MET A 189 15.91 7.26 -1.17
CA MET A 189 16.37 7.89 -2.41
C MET A 189 15.59 9.17 -2.71
N THR A 190 14.28 9.12 -2.46
CA THR A 190 13.36 10.25 -2.48
C THR A 190 12.39 10.09 -1.32
N SER A 191 11.94 11.20 -0.75
CA SER A 191 10.81 11.23 0.16
C SER A 191 10.02 12.51 0.01
N TRP A 192 8.77 12.45 0.46
CA TRP A 192 7.92 13.60 0.60
C TRP A 192 7.08 13.46 1.87
N THR A 193 6.68 14.59 2.42
CA THR A 193 5.74 14.69 3.53
C THR A 193 4.86 15.90 3.24
N SER A 194 3.55 15.71 3.38
CA SER A 194 2.57 16.78 3.26
C SER A 194 2.07 17.21 4.63
#